data_AF-A0ABD4XW51-F1
#
_entry.id   AF-A0ABD4XW51-F1
#
_cell.length_a   1.000
_cell.length_b   1.000
_cell.length_c   1.000
_cell.angle_alpha   90.00
_cell.angle_beta   90.00
_cell.angle_gamma   90.00
#
_symmetry.space_group_name_H-M   'P 1'
#
loop_
_entity.id
_entity.type
_entity.pdbx_description
1 polymer ?
#
loop_
_entity_poly.entity_id
_entity_poly.type
_entity_poly.pdbx_seq_one_letter_code
_entity_poly.pdbx_strand_id
1 'polypeptide(L)'
;MTDSARANKSLHDTDDELPAIDMVIDGVPINPQDLLGDDLGDDYPSTWNRVIGQSNALVTSSYHLSLSEIRLLRLCMSAIDSRRPLRPKVFVIRASDYAETFNVTLDAAYLALRDASNTLFDREIRIGTRKSGRRIRWVSEVKYHQGMGEVEVHFTDQVMPQLTALERQYTAYRAGEIVNLNSVYSVRIYEWLCQFRSTGWMKITVQELRDRLQLQETYSQFRDLRRRVIEHAVEEINRTADLDVKVTYQKKGRSVEMISFTFSVKPQVQQPLDLEPSLEDIHADLAAEQATAGSS
;
A
#
# COMPACT_ATOMS: atom_id res chain seq x y z
N MET A 1 61.90 -7.64 -40.54
CA MET A 1 61.08 -6.74 -41.40
C MET A 1 59.67 -7.29 -41.34
N THR A 2 58.89 -6.85 -40.35
CA THR A 2 57.87 -5.77 -40.46
C THR A 2 56.61 -6.31 -41.13
N ASP A 3 55.40 -6.26 -40.61
CA ASP A 3 54.84 -5.70 -39.39
C ASP A 3 53.42 -6.29 -39.37
N SER A 4 53.03 -7.02 -38.33
CA SER A 4 51.61 -7.37 -38.13
C SER A 4 51.09 -6.45 -37.04
N ALA A 5 50.69 -5.26 -37.46
CA ALA A 5 50.11 -4.23 -36.61
C ALA A 5 48.84 -3.66 -37.26
N ARG A 6 47.80 -3.59 -36.43
CA ARG A 6 46.58 -2.77 -36.53
C ARG A 6 45.56 -3.06 -37.65
N ALA A 7 44.43 -3.61 -37.21
CA ALA A 7 43.15 -2.93 -37.36
C ALA A 7 42.33 -3.13 -36.07
N ASN A 8 42.45 -2.14 -35.17
CA ASN A 8 41.55 -1.96 -34.04
C ASN A 8 40.62 -0.82 -34.44
N LYS A 9 39.33 -1.08 -34.65
CA LYS A 9 38.29 -0.03 -34.66
C LYS A 9 36.96 -0.61 -34.16
N SER A 10 36.73 -0.29 -32.90
CA SER A 10 35.45 -0.13 -32.20
C SER A 10 34.27 0.20 -33.14
N LEU A 11 33.20 -0.57 -32.98
CA LEU A 11 31.80 -0.24 -33.29
C LEU A 11 30.98 -0.88 -32.15
N HIS A 12 30.85 -0.16 -31.05
CA HIS A 12 29.70 0.65 -30.67
C HIS A 12 28.66 -0.18 -29.90
N ASP A 13 28.70 -0.01 -28.58
CA ASP A 13 27.56 -0.13 -27.67
C ASP A 13 26.31 0.46 -28.31
N THR A 14 25.19 -0.25 -28.15
CA THR A 14 23.92 0.36 -27.72
C THR A 14 23.14 -0.72 -26.97
N ASP A 15 23.41 -0.82 -25.67
CA ASP A 15 22.37 -1.18 -24.70
C ASP A 15 21.28 -0.11 -24.82
N ASP A 16 20.19 -0.43 -25.51
CA ASP A 16 18.94 0.33 -25.40
C ASP A 16 18.25 -0.07 -24.09
N GLU A 17 18.84 0.35 -22.97
CA GLU A 17 18.11 0.52 -21.72
C GLU A 17 17.23 1.76 -21.86
N LEU A 18 15.92 1.55 -21.99
CA LEU A 18 14.94 2.60 -21.74
C LEU A 18 15.17 3.11 -20.31
N PRO A 19 15.29 4.43 -20.08
CA PRO A 19 15.62 4.93 -18.75
C PRO A 19 14.46 4.63 -17.81
N ALA A 20 14.75 3.88 -16.75
CA ALA A 20 13.98 4.03 -15.52
C ALA A 20 14.09 5.52 -15.15
N ILE A 21 12.95 6.23 -15.07
CA ILE A 21 12.93 7.57 -14.48
C ILE A 21 13.15 7.36 -12.97
N ASP A 22 14.40 7.10 -12.60
CA ASP A 22 14.91 7.31 -11.27
C ASP A 22 14.97 8.83 -11.09
N MET A 23 13.99 9.41 -10.39
CA MET A 23 14.07 10.81 -9.97
C MET A 23 15.15 10.93 -8.89
N VAL A 24 16.39 11.07 -9.37
CA VAL A 24 17.60 11.26 -8.58
C VAL A 24 18.23 12.59 -9.01
N ILE A 25 18.26 13.57 -8.09
CA ILE A 25 19.10 14.77 -8.21
C ILE A 25 20.24 14.58 -7.21
N ASP A 26 21.48 14.76 -7.67
CA ASP A 26 22.71 14.64 -6.86
C ASP A 26 22.89 13.31 -6.09
N GLY A 27 22.37 12.20 -6.63
CA GLY A 27 22.55 10.86 -6.04
C GLY A 27 21.62 10.55 -4.86
N VAL A 28 20.63 11.41 -4.58
CA VAL A 28 19.61 11.20 -3.56
C VAL A 28 18.28 10.83 -4.23
N PRO A 29 17.64 9.70 -3.87
CA PRO A 29 16.29 9.39 -4.32
C PRO A 29 15.33 10.44 -3.76
N ILE A 30 14.60 11.13 -4.62
CA ILE A 30 13.70 12.21 -4.21
C ILE A 30 12.29 11.64 -4.04
N ASN A 31 11.69 11.85 -2.86
CA ASN A 31 10.25 11.65 -2.72
C ASN A 31 9.58 12.70 -3.63
N PRO A 32 8.62 12.35 -4.50
CA PRO A 32 7.91 13.33 -5.34
C PRO A 32 7.34 14.52 -4.55
N GLN A 33 7.12 14.39 -3.24
CA GLN A 33 6.69 15.45 -2.33
C GLN A 33 7.81 16.44 -1.91
N ASP A 34 9.09 16.08 -2.01
CA ASP A 34 10.23 16.93 -1.64
C ASP A 34 10.60 17.95 -2.75
N LEU A 35 10.16 17.71 -4.00
CA LEU A 35 10.32 18.62 -5.13
C LEU A 35 9.29 19.75 -5.16
N LEU A 36 8.25 19.66 -4.32
CA LEU A 36 7.04 20.46 -4.43
C LEU A 36 6.79 21.13 -3.07
N GLY A 37 7.36 22.34 -2.92
CA GLY A 37 7.07 23.23 -1.80
C GLY A 37 5.60 23.66 -1.75
N ASP A 38 5.26 24.50 -0.76
CA ASP A 38 3.90 24.87 -0.28
C ASP A 38 2.82 25.32 -1.30
N ASP A 39 3.07 25.27 -2.62
CA ASP A 39 2.12 25.53 -3.70
C ASP A 39 1.40 24.22 -4.11
N LEU A 40 0.51 23.73 -3.24
CA LEU A 40 -0.39 22.59 -3.49
C LEU A 40 -1.52 22.97 -4.48
N GLY A 41 -1.17 23.36 -5.71
CA GLY A 41 -2.13 23.60 -6.80
C GLY A 41 -2.18 22.42 -7.75
N ASP A 42 -3.39 21.86 -7.98
CA ASP A 42 -3.92 21.07 -9.11
C ASP A 42 -3.09 19.96 -9.82
N ASP A 43 -1.80 19.78 -9.55
CA ASP A 43 -0.88 18.92 -10.31
C ASP A 43 -0.64 17.52 -9.68
N TYR A 44 -1.18 17.24 -8.49
CA TYR A 44 -1.19 15.88 -7.94
C TYR A 44 -2.44 15.12 -8.33
N PRO A 45 -2.36 13.81 -8.66
CA PRO A 45 -3.54 12.99 -8.80
C PRO A 45 -4.36 13.10 -7.52
N SER A 46 -5.62 13.53 -7.65
CA SER A 46 -6.54 13.71 -6.51
C SER A 46 -6.63 12.48 -5.59
N THR A 47 -6.25 11.30 -6.10
CA THR A 47 -6.15 10.03 -5.37
C THR A 47 -5.08 10.03 -4.29
N TRP A 48 -3.95 10.72 -4.48
CA TRP A 48 -2.81 10.67 -3.55
C TRP A 48 -3.11 11.28 -2.19
N ASN A 49 -3.90 12.36 -2.18
CA ASN A 49 -4.27 13.03 -0.94
C ASN A 49 -5.44 12.33 -0.22
N ARG A 50 -6.07 11.32 -0.83
CA ARG A 50 -7.17 10.58 -0.21
C ARG A 50 -6.66 9.75 0.96
N VAL A 51 -7.43 9.77 2.04
CA VAL A 51 -7.15 9.01 3.25
C VAL A 51 -7.67 7.59 3.07
N ILE A 52 -6.76 6.63 3.19
CA ILE A 52 -7.11 5.23 3.34
C ILE A 52 -7.21 4.94 4.82
N GLY A 53 -8.37 4.46 5.26
CA GLY A 53 -8.57 4.04 6.63
C GLY A 53 -8.89 2.56 6.72
N GLN A 54 -8.32 1.88 7.72
CA GLN A 54 -8.53 0.47 8.02
C GLN A 54 -8.64 0.20 9.50
N SER A 55 -9.46 -0.78 9.89
CA SER A 55 -9.52 -1.20 11.28
C SER A 55 -8.18 -1.81 11.72
N ASN A 56 -7.80 -1.60 12.97
CA ASN A 56 -6.60 -2.22 13.54
C ASN A 56 -6.63 -3.75 13.43
N ALA A 57 -7.82 -4.35 13.50
CA ALA A 57 -8.04 -5.78 13.31
C ALA A 57 -7.66 -6.23 11.89
N LEU A 58 -7.99 -5.45 10.86
CA LEU A 58 -7.59 -5.74 9.48
C LEU A 58 -6.09 -5.52 9.26
N VAL A 59 -5.54 -4.41 9.72
CA VAL A 59 -4.11 -4.09 9.59
C VAL A 59 -3.24 -5.22 10.16
N THR A 60 -3.61 -5.73 11.33
CA THR A 60 -2.88 -6.81 12.02
C THR A 60 -3.29 -8.23 11.60
N SER A 61 -4.27 -8.38 10.71
CA SER A 61 -4.74 -9.69 10.26
C SER A 61 -3.75 -10.44 9.37
N SER A 62 -3.96 -11.74 9.22
CA SER A 62 -3.12 -12.61 8.41
C SER A 62 -3.71 -12.79 7.01
N TYR A 63 -2.99 -12.33 5.99
CA TYR A 63 -3.34 -12.49 4.58
C TYR A 63 -2.12 -12.35 3.69
N HIS A 64 -2.21 -12.90 2.48
CA HIS A 64 -1.24 -12.75 1.41
C HIS A 64 -1.93 -12.20 0.16
N LEU A 65 -1.28 -11.25 -0.50
CA LEU A 65 -1.70 -10.61 -1.75
C LEU A 65 -0.46 -10.43 -2.62
N SER A 66 -0.63 -10.42 -3.94
CA SER A 66 0.37 -9.89 -4.86
C SER A 66 0.44 -8.36 -4.75
N LEU A 67 1.47 -7.77 -5.36
CA LEU A 67 1.61 -6.32 -5.42
C LEU A 67 0.46 -5.68 -6.23
N SER A 68 0.02 -6.31 -7.32
CA SER A 68 -1.09 -5.78 -8.12
C SER A 68 -2.42 -5.86 -7.36
N GLU A 69 -2.65 -6.93 -6.60
CA GLU A 69 -3.84 -7.08 -5.77
C GLU A 69 -3.90 -6.07 -4.62
N ILE A 70 -2.78 -5.86 -3.90
CA ILE A 70 -2.76 -4.87 -2.81
C ILE A 70 -2.96 -3.46 -3.37
N ARG A 71 -2.34 -3.13 -4.50
CA ARG A 71 -2.51 -1.84 -5.19
C ARG A 71 -3.94 -1.60 -5.64
N LEU A 72 -4.56 -2.59 -6.28
CA LEU A 72 -5.97 -2.54 -6.68
C LEU A 72 -6.88 -2.31 -5.45
N LEU A 73 -6.70 -3.10 -4.40
CA LEU A 73 -7.50 -2.96 -3.17
C LEU A 73 -7.33 -1.58 -2.52
N ARG A 74 -6.11 -1.04 -2.47
CA ARG A 74 -5.83 0.27 -1.87
C ARG A 74 -6.36 1.43 -2.72
N LEU A 75 -6.36 1.31 -4.04
CA LEU A 75 -7.08 2.24 -4.91
C LEU A 75 -8.58 2.24 -4.61
N CYS A 76 -9.22 1.06 -4.53
CA CYS A 76 -10.63 0.98 -4.15
C CYS A 76 -10.88 1.63 -2.78
N MET A 77 -10.04 1.34 -1.79
CA MET A 77 -10.18 1.89 -0.44
C MET A 77 -9.96 3.41 -0.37
N SER A 78 -9.10 3.96 -1.23
CA SER A 78 -8.90 5.42 -1.31
C SER A 78 -10.16 6.16 -1.78
N ALA A 79 -11.07 5.48 -2.48
CA ALA A 79 -12.35 6.03 -2.91
C ALA A 79 -13.46 5.90 -1.85
N ILE A 80 -13.19 5.24 -0.72
CA ILE A 80 -14.14 5.14 0.40
C ILE A 80 -14.00 6.38 1.27
N ASP A 81 -15.07 7.19 1.39
CA ASP A 81 -15.15 8.15 2.49
C ASP A 81 -15.42 7.38 3.78
N SER A 82 -14.35 7.09 4.51
CA SER A 82 -14.40 6.28 5.73
C SER A 82 -15.24 6.89 6.86
N ARG A 83 -15.64 8.17 6.73
CA ARG A 83 -16.44 8.94 7.70
C ARG A 83 -17.95 8.81 7.46
N ARG A 84 -18.36 8.25 6.30
CA ARG A 84 -19.77 8.10 5.92
C ARG A 84 -20.26 6.66 6.06
N PRO A 85 -21.58 6.44 6.27
CA PRO A 85 -22.14 5.10 6.31
C PRO A 85 -21.99 4.35 4.97
N LEU A 86 -21.95 3.02 5.06
CA LEU A 86 -21.56 2.08 4.01
C LEU A 86 -22.41 2.14 2.73
N ARG A 87 -22.10 3.00 1.74
CA ARG A 87 -22.36 2.84 0.29
C ARG A 87 -21.41 3.74 -0.54
N PRO A 88 -20.84 3.27 -1.67
CA PRO A 88 -20.98 1.98 -2.33
C PRO A 88 -19.97 0.91 -1.86
N LYS A 89 -20.27 -0.37 -2.12
CA LYS A 89 -19.35 -1.52 -1.91
C LYS A 89 -18.70 -2.00 -3.21
N VAL A 90 -19.02 -1.31 -4.31
CA VAL A 90 -18.58 -1.62 -5.66
C VAL A 90 -17.70 -0.49 -6.13
N PHE A 91 -16.52 -0.84 -6.61
CA PHE A 91 -15.50 0.11 -7.04
C PHE A 91 -15.03 -0.27 -8.43
N VAL A 92 -14.90 0.73 -9.30
CA VAL A 92 -14.38 0.55 -10.65
C VAL A 92 -13.05 1.27 -10.74
N ILE A 93 -12.00 0.54 -11.09
CA ILE A 93 -10.63 1.07 -11.26
C ILE A 93 -10.22 0.92 -12.71
N ARG A 94 -9.80 2.03 -13.33
CA ARG A 94 -9.29 2.04 -14.70
C ARG A 94 -7.79 1.75 -14.73
N ALA A 95 -7.34 1.13 -15.83
CA ALA A 95 -5.92 0.92 -16.09
C ALA A 95 -5.15 2.24 -16.18
N SER A 96 -5.78 3.31 -16.69
CA SER A 96 -5.20 4.66 -16.71
C SER A 96 -4.89 5.16 -15.30
N ASP A 97 -5.86 5.05 -14.39
CA ASP A 97 -5.74 5.56 -13.02
C ASP A 97 -4.67 4.76 -12.25
N TYR A 98 -4.62 3.44 -12.50
CA TYR A 98 -3.57 2.58 -11.95
C TYR A 98 -2.19 2.94 -12.50
N ALA A 99 -2.07 3.16 -13.82
CA ALA A 99 -0.83 3.51 -14.49
C ALA A 99 -0.26 4.83 -13.96
N GLU A 100 -1.10 5.85 -13.89
CA GLU A 100 -0.77 7.17 -13.37
C GLU A 100 -0.39 7.10 -11.88
N THR A 101 -1.21 6.43 -11.05
CA THR A 101 -0.98 6.38 -9.61
C THR A 101 0.33 5.69 -9.26
N PHE A 102 0.64 4.55 -9.89
CA PHE A 102 1.82 3.75 -9.56
C PHE A 102 3.01 3.96 -10.50
N ASN A 103 2.95 4.97 -11.37
CA ASN A 103 3.97 5.30 -12.37
C ASN A 103 4.43 4.07 -13.17
N VAL A 104 3.48 3.34 -13.75
CA VAL A 104 3.75 2.19 -14.64
C VAL A 104 3.19 2.47 -16.03
N THR A 105 3.71 1.76 -17.04
CA THR A 105 3.14 1.86 -18.39
C THR A 105 1.69 1.39 -18.40
N LEU A 106 0.88 1.94 -19.31
CA LEU A 106 -0.52 1.56 -19.45
C LEU A 106 -0.68 0.05 -19.74
N ASP A 107 0.18 -0.52 -20.58
CA ASP A 107 0.21 -1.96 -20.86
C ASP A 107 0.49 -2.80 -19.62
N ALA A 108 1.45 -2.37 -18.79
CA ALA A 108 1.73 -3.04 -17.51
C ALA A 108 0.55 -2.92 -16.55
N ALA A 109 -0.16 -1.80 -16.53
CA ALA A 109 -1.36 -1.61 -15.72
C ALA A 109 -2.50 -2.55 -16.16
N TYR A 110 -2.74 -2.69 -17.47
CA TYR A 110 -3.71 -3.65 -18.00
C TYR A 110 -3.41 -5.09 -17.56
N LEU A 111 -2.16 -5.52 -17.70
CA LEU A 111 -1.73 -6.86 -17.26
C LEU A 111 -1.89 -7.03 -15.75
N ALA A 112 -1.44 -6.05 -14.96
CA ALA A 112 -1.53 -6.07 -13.51
C ALA A 112 -2.99 -6.17 -13.01
N LEU A 113 -3.90 -5.38 -13.58
CA LEU A 113 -5.32 -5.39 -13.24
C LEU A 113 -6.02 -6.69 -13.65
N ARG A 114 -5.72 -7.19 -14.85
CA ARG A 114 -6.24 -8.50 -15.29
C ARG A 114 -5.76 -9.61 -14.36
N ASP A 115 -4.47 -9.66 -14.06
CA ASP A 115 -3.90 -10.71 -13.23
C ASP A 115 -4.43 -10.62 -11.78
N ALA A 116 -4.53 -9.40 -11.23
CA ALA A 116 -5.17 -9.18 -9.93
C ALA A 116 -6.63 -9.64 -9.92
N SER A 117 -7.40 -9.36 -10.99
CA SER A 117 -8.80 -9.78 -11.07
C SER A 117 -8.99 -11.30 -11.06
N ASN A 118 -8.03 -12.04 -11.61
CA ASN A 118 -8.07 -13.51 -11.67
C ASN A 118 -7.80 -14.17 -10.32
N THR A 119 -7.02 -13.53 -9.44
CA THR A 119 -6.60 -14.15 -8.17
C THR A 119 -7.26 -13.53 -6.94
N LEU A 120 -7.75 -12.29 -7.01
CA LEU A 120 -8.26 -11.55 -5.86
C LEU A 120 -9.49 -12.20 -5.22
N PHE A 121 -10.35 -12.84 -6.02
CA PHE A 121 -11.52 -13.56 -5.53
C PHE A 121 -11.16 -14.68 -4.54
N ASP A 122 -10.03 -15.36 -4.78
CA ASP A 122 -9.55 -16.45 -3.94
C ASP A 122 -8.74 -15.98 -2.73
N ARG A 123 -8.63 -14.67 -2.50
CA ARG A 123 -7.92 -14.12 -1.34
C ARG A 123 -8.81 -14.08 -0.12
N GLU A 124 -8.20 -14.39 1.02
CA GLU A 124 -8.87 -14.39 2.31
C GLU A 124 -8.07 -13.65 3.37
N ILE A 125 -8.80 -13.18 4.37
CA ILE A 125 -8.30 -12.52 5.55
C ILE A 125 -8.59 -13.43 6.73
N ARG A 126 -7.57 -13.73 7.53
CA ARG A 126 -7.75 -14.38 8.83
C ARG A 126 -7.62 -13.33 9.94
N ILE A 127 -8.75 -12.99 10.54
CA ILE A 127 -8.85 -12.05 11.66
C ILE A 127 -8.80 -12.84 12.97
N GLY A 128 -7.89 -12.47 13.87
CA GLY A 128 -7.64 -13.15 15.14
C GLY A 128 -6.54 -14.20 15.09
N THR A 129 -6.47 -15.04 16.13
CA THR A 129 -5.38 -16.02 16.28
C THR A 129 -5.52 -17.21 15.33
N ARG A 130 -4.47 -18.05 15.22
CA ARG A 130 -4.54 -19.28 14.41
C ARG A 130 -5.56 -20.30 14.98
N LYS A 131 -5.82 -20.27 16.29
CA LYS A 131 -6.69 -21.23 16.98
C LYS A 131 -8.16 -20.79 17.07
N SER A 132 -8.42 -19.49 17.05
CA SER A 132 -9.76 -18.91 17.28
C SER A 132 -10.15 -17.84 16.26
N GLY A 133 -9.37 -17.66 15.20
CA GLY A 133 -9.63 -16.67 14.17
C GLY A 133 -10.72 -17.09 13.19
N ARG A 134 -11.41 -16.10 12.63
CA ARG A 134 -12.36 -16.30 11.52
C ARG A 134 -11.69 -15.99 10.18
N ARG A 135 -12.12 -16.69 9.13
CA ARG A 135 -11.70 -16.44 7.74
C ARG A 135 -12.82 -15.71 7.02
N ILE A 136 -12.50 -14.61 6.35
CA ILE A 136 -13.42 -13.84 5.52
C ILE A 136 -12.77 -13.59 4.15
N ARG A 137 -13.57 -13.39 3.11
CA ARG A 137 -13.08 -13.03 1.77
C ARG A 137 -12.94 -11.51 1.64
N TRP A 138 -11.98 -11.06 0.83
CA TRP A 138 -11.89 -9.65 0.46
C TRP A 138 -13.10 -9.21 -0.36
N VAL A 139 -13.44 -10.00 -1.37
CA VAL A 139 -14.41 -9.63 -2.41
C VAL A 139 -15.45 -10.73 -2.61
N SER A 140 -16.67 -10.33 -2.96
CA SER A 140 -17.74 -11.24 -3.37
C SER A 140 -17.80 -11.43 -4.88
N GLU A 141 -17.25 -10.48 -5.64
CA GLU A 141 -17.14 -10.51 -7.09
C GLU A 141 -15.98 -9.63 -7.55
N VAL A 142 -15.27 -10.05 -8.60
CA VAL A 142 -14.31 -9.22 -9.33
C VAL A 142 -14.53 -9.45 -10.81
N LYS A 143 -14.68 -8.37 -11.57
CA LYS A 143 -14.97 -8.44 -13.01
C LYS A 143 -14.04 -7.54 -13.78
N TYR A 144 -13.29 -8.12 -14.71
CA TYR A 144 -12.50 -7.39 -15.68
C TYR A 144 -13.33 -7.12 -16.94
N HIS A 145 -13.57 -5.85 -17.25
CA HIS A 145 -14.31 -5.43 -18.44
C HIS A 145 -13.36 -5.35 -19.63
N GLN A 146 -13.28 -6.46 -20.38
CA GLN A 146 -12.45 -6.54 -21.59
C GLN A 146 -12.81 -5.42 -22.58
N GLY A 147 -11.78 -4.74 -23.11
CA GLY A 147 -11.93 -3.63 -24.05
C GLY A 147 -12.18 -2.26 -23.43
N MET A 148 -12.63 -2.18 -22.17
CA MET A 148 -12.76 -0.91 -21.42
C MET A 148 -11.54 -0.61 -20.56
N GLY A 149 -10.80 -1.64 -20.15
CA GLY A 149 -9.62 -1.46 -19.31
C GLY A 149 -9.92 -1.16 -17.86
N GLU A 150 -11.05 -1.66 -17.37
CA GLU A 150 -11.52 -1.40 -16.02
C GLU A 150 -11.74 -2.72 -15.28
N VAL A 151 -11.43 -2.71 -13.98
CA VAL A 151 -11.78 -3.78 -13.04
C VAL A 151 -12.84 -3.26 -12.10
N GLU A 152 -13.94 -4.00 -12.01
CA GLU A 152 -14.99 -3.81 -11.04
C GLU A 152 -14.77 -4.76 -9.85
N VAL A 153 -14.72 -4.21 -8.64
CA VAL A 153 -14.44 -4.92 -7.39
C VAL A 153 -15.63 -4.76 -6.46
N HIS A 154 -16.21 -5.89 -6.02
CA HIS A 154 -17.29 -5.91 -5.03
C HIS A 154 -16.72 -6.41 -3.70
N PHE A 155 -16.61 -5.54 -2.70
CA PHE A 155 -16.19 -5.95 -1.36
C PHE A 155 -17.28 -6.76 -0.65
N THR A 156 -16.86 -7.73 0.17
CA THR A 156 -17.81 -8.51 0.98
C THR A 156 -18.40 -7.71 2.14
N ASP A 157 -19.61 -8.08 2.56
CA ASP A 157 -20.24 -7.51 3.76
C ASP A 157 -19.40 -7.69 5.03
N GLN A 158 -18.56 -8.73 5.09
CA GLN A 158 -17.71 -9.01 6.24
C GLN A 158 -16.47 -8.10 6.31
N VAL A 159 -15.91 -7.69 5.16
CA VAL A 159 -14.74 -6.80 5.14
C VAL A 159 -15.13 -5.33 5.22
N MET A 160 -16.29 -4.95 4.71
CA MET A 160 -16.73 -3.54 4.67
C MET A 160 -16.65 -2.81 6.03
N PRO A 161 -17.10 -3.38 7.17
CA PRO A 161 -16.93 -2.75 8.47
C PRO A 161 -15.47 -2.54 8.89
N GLN A 162 -14.53 -3.25 8.28
CA GLN A 162 -13.09 -3.09 8.50
C GLN A 162 -12.48 -1.97 7.64
N LEU A 163 -13.23 -1.43 6.68
CA LEU A 163 -12.83 -0.39 5.71
C LEU A 163 -13.54 0.96 5.95
N THR A 164 -14.44 1.04 6.94
CA THR A 164 -15.08 2.28 7.39
C THR A 164 -14.70 2.62 8.83
N ALA A 165 -14.39 3.88 9.11
CA ALA A 165 -13.89 4.38 10.39
C ALA A 165 -15.00 4.67 11.42
N LEU A 166 -16.02 3.80 11.49
CA LEU A 166 -17.16 4.00 12.40
C LEU A 166 -16.85 3.64 13.86
N GLU A 167 -15.63 3.16 14.15
CA GLU A 167 -15.18 2.74 15.48
C GLU A 167 -13.85 3.40 15.90
N ARG A 168 -13.60 3.48 17.22
CA ARG A 168 -12.44 4.16 17.84
C ARG A 168 -11.06 3.54 17.60
N GLN A 169 -10.93 2.46 16.81
CA GLN A 169 -9.67 1.71 16.63
C GLN A 169 -9.31 1.53 15.15
N TYR A 170 -8.80 2.61 14.57
CA TYR A 170 -8.49 2.71 13.15
C TYR A 170 -7.05 3.15 12.91
N THR A 171 -6.47 2.64 11.82
CA THR A 171 -5.23 3.12 11.22
C THR A 171 -5.62 3.90 9.97
N ALA A 172 -5.04 5.08 9.81
CA ALA A 172 -5.23 5.91 8.63
C ALA A 172 -3.90 6.44 8.11
N TYR A 173 -3.82 6.59 6.80
CA TYR A 173 -2.65 7.09 6.07
C TYR A 173 -3.11 7.57 4.68
N ARG A 174 -2.33 8.43 4.01
CA ARG A 174 -2.66 8.92 2.66
C ARG A 174 -2.25 7.91 1.60
N ALA A 175 -3.04 7.76 0.54
CA ALA A 175 -2.71 6.82 -0.54
C ALA A 175 -1.33 7.08 -1.17
N GLY A 176 -0.92 8.35 -1.27
CA GLY A 176 0.40 8.75 -1.77
C GLY A 176 1.57 8.19 -0.96
N GLU A 177 1.39 7.91 0.35
CA GLU A 177 2.46 7.44 1.23
C GLU A 177 2.88 5.99 0.95
N ILE A 178 2.03 5.20 0.28
CA ILE A 178 2.32 3.81 -0.09
C ILE A 178 2.56 3.61 -1.59
N VAL A 179 2.36 4.64 -2.41
CA VAL A 179 2.32 4.51 -3.87
C VAL A 179 3.65 4.01 -4.44
N ASN A 180 4.75 4.46 -3.83
CA ASN A 180 6.12 4.14 -4.22
C ASN A 180 6.70 2.94 -3.47
N LEU A 181 5.86 2.18 -2.74
CA LEU A 181 6.25 0.91 -2.13
C LEU A 181 5.98 -0.22 -3.15
N ASN A 182 7.04 -0.88 -3.60
CA ASN A 182 7.01 -1.95 -4.60
C ASN A 182 7.10 -3.35 -3.98
N SER A 183 7.33 -3.47 -2.67
CA SER A 183 7.21 -4.74 -1.96
C SER A 183 5.92 -4.79 -1.14
N VAL A 184 5.19 -5.90 -1.28
CA VAL A 184 4.00 -6.20 -0.45
C VAL A 184 4.37 -6.14 1.03
N TYR A 185 5.58 -6.55 1.41
CA TYR A 185 6.04 -6.49 2.79
C TYR A 185 6.24 -5.06 3.27
N SER A 186 6.74 -4.17 2.42
CA SER A 186 6.90 -2.76 2.74
C SER A 186 5.56 -2.09 2.99
N VAL A 187 4.57 -2.31 2.12
CA VAL A 187 3.20 -1.80 2.31
C VAL A 187 2.62 -2.32 3.64
N ARG A 188 2.70 -3.62 3.90
CA ARG A 188 2.17 -4.23 5.13
C ARG A 188 2.87 -3.72 6.40
N ILE A 189 4.20 -3.61 6.39
CA ILE A 189 4.96 -3.11 7.52
C ILE A 189 4.66 -1.63 7.75
N TYR A 190 4.60 -0.82 6.69
CA TYR A 190 4.21 0.59 6.77
C TYR A 190 2.84 0.77 7.45
N GLU A 191 1.84 -0.01 7.02
CA GLU A 191 0.50 0.01 7.61
C GLU A 191 0.51 -0.38 9.10
N TRP A 192 1.36 -1.33 9.50
CA TRP A 192 1.53 -1.66 10.91
C TRP A 192 2.17 -0.52 11.69
N LEU A 193 3.16 0.18 11.13
CA LEU A 193 3.78 1.33 11.80
C LEU A 193 2.78 2.48 11.95
N CYS A 194 1.93 2.73 10.95
CA CYS A 194 0.90 3.77 11.02
C CYS A 194 -0.07 3.56 12.20
N GLN A 195 -0.35 2.31 12.60
CA GLN A 195 -1.14 2.02 13.80
C GLN A 195 -0.51 2.59 15.09
N PHE A 196 0.82 2.70 15.12
CA PHE A 196 1.60 3.19 16.26
C PHE A 196 2.18 4.59 16.01
N ARG A 197 1.62 5.35 15.05
CA ARG A 197 2.14 6.66 14.65
C ARG A 197 2.18 7.67 15.80
N SER A 198 1.26 7.56 16.76
CA SER A 198 1.24 8.41 17.96
C SER A 198 2.34 8.09 18.97
N THR A 199 2.85 6.85 19.01
CA THR A 199 3.91 6.43 19.95
C THR A 199 5.29 6.39 19.31
N GLY A 200 5.38 6.19 17.99
CA GLY A 200 6.65 6.13 17.25
C GLY A 200 7.43 4.85 17.48
N TRP A 201 6.80 3.77 17.97
CA TRP A 201 7.47 2.48 18.13
C TRP A 201 6.49 1.30 18.08
N MET A 202 6.98 0.17 17.56
CA MET A 202 6.25 -1.10 17.49
C MET A 202 7.20 -2.26 17.81
N LYS A 203 6.72 -3.25 18.56
CA LYS A 203 7.43 -4.52 18.77
C LYS A 203 6.61 -5.70 18.24
N ILE A 204 7.27 -6.64 17.60
CA ILE A 204 6.64 -7.85 17.05
C ILE A 204 7.58 -9.04 17.21
N THR A 205 7.02 -10.23 17.51
CA THR A 205 7.83 -11.45 17.51
C THR A 205 8.14 -11.88 16.07
N VAL A 206 9.23 -12.63 15.87
CA VAL A 206 9.51 -13.24 14.56
C VAL A 206 8.35 -14.12 14.08
N GLN A 207 7.72 -14.86 15.00
CA GLN A 207 6.59 -15.73 14.67
C GLN A 207 5.36 -14.94 14.25
N GLU A 208 5.02 -13.87 14.97
CA GLU A 208 3.87 -13.02 14.65
C GLU A 208 4.04 -12.36 13.27
N LEU A 209 5.25 -11.86 12.95
CA LEU A 209 5.52 -11.29 11.63
C LEU A 209 5.31 -12.34 10.52
N ARG A 210 5.81 -13.56 10.71
CA ARG A 210 5.59 -14.67 9.75
C ARG A 210 4.12 -15.00 9.58
N ASP A 211 3.38 -15.06 10.68
CA ASP A 211 1.97 -15.41 10.67
C ASP A 211 1.13 -14.32 9.96
N ARG A 212 1.40 -13.04 10.24
CA ARG A 212 0.67 -11.92 9.61
C ARG A 212 0.93 -11.78 8.11
N LEU A 213 2.16 -12.04 7.66
CA LEU A 213 2.56 -12.02 6.25
C LEU A 213 2.34 -13.35 5.52
N GLN A 214 1.83 -14.38 6.22
CA GLN A 214 1.65 -15.74 5.72
C GLN A 214 2.90 -16.34 5.08
N LEU A 215 4.06 -16.08 5.68
CA LEU A 215 5.35 -16.53 5.14
C LEU A 215 5.59 -18.04 5.31
N GLN A 216 4.80 -18.77 6.11
CA GLN A 216 4.98 -20.22 6.34
C GLN A 216 6.47 -20.59 6.50
N GLU A 217 6.99 -21.47 5.62
CA GLU A 217 8.40 -21.87 5.54
C GLU A 217 9.26 -20.99 4.62
N THR A 218 8.65 -20.02 3.92
CA THR A 218 9.38 -19.03 3.12
C THR A 218 10.29 -18.20 4.03
N TYR A 219 11.53 -18.02 3.59
CA TYR A 219 12.59 -17.38 4.37
C TYR A 219 12.78 -18.02 5.75
N SER A 220 12.74 -19.36 5.85
CA SER A 220 12.88 -20.09 7.13
C SER A 220 14.08 -19.64 7.97
N GLN A 221 15.20 -19.33 7.33
CA GLN A 221 16.36 -18.73 7.98
C GLN A 221 16.10 -17.25 8.32
N PHE A 222 16.34 -16.86 9.58
CA PHE A 222 16.17 -15.47 10.02
C PHE A 222 17.02 -14.48 9.20
N ARG A 223 18.19 -14.89 8.70
CA ARG A 223 19.01 -14.06 7.80
C ARG A 223 18.25 -13.64 6.54
N ASP A 224 17.52 -14.57 5.93
CA ASP A 224 16.77 -14.30 4.70
C ASP A 224 15.52 -13.48 5.00
N LEU A 225 14.83 -13.78 6.12
CA LEU A 225 13.69 -12.98 6.59
C LEU A 225 14.12 -11.53 6.86
N ARG A 226 15.25 -11.37 7.57
CA ARG A 226 15.84 -10.07 7.87
C ARG A 226 16.13 -9.29 6.58
N ARG A 227 16.92 -9.86 5.67
CA ARG A 227 17.38 -9.16 4.47
C ARG A 227 16.24 -8.88 3.48
N ARG A 228 15.39 -9.88 3.19
CA ARG A 228 14.41 -9.82 2.08
C ARG A 228 13.05 -9.27 2.47
N VAL A 229 12.74 -9.22 3.77
CA VAL A 229 11.44 -8.76 4.26
C VAL A 229 11.62 -7.52 5.13
N ILE A 230 12.43 -7.60 6.18
CA ILE A 230 12.48 -6.55 7.21
C ILE A 230 13.33 -5.37 6.76
N GLU A 231 14.59 -5.60 6.41
CA GLU A 231 15.53 -4.54 6.01
C GLU A 231 15.12 -3.93 4.69
N HIS A 232 14.74 -4.75 3.70
CA HIS A 232 14.18 -4.25 2.44
C HIS A 232 12.96 -3.32 2.68
N ALA A 233 12.03 -3.71 3.57
CA ALA A 233 10.88 -2.87 3.87
C ALA A 233 11.27 -1.55 4.54
N VAL A 234 12.18 -1.59 5.51
CA VAL A 234 12.67 -0.39 6.19
C VAL A 234 13.40 0.54 5.22
N GLU A 235 14.27 0.00 4.37
CA GLU A 235 14.98 0.76 3.33
C GLU A 235 14.00 1.43 2.36
N GLU A 236 12.99 0.69 1.90
CA GLU A 236 12.00 1.23 0.96
C GLU A 236 11.12 2.31 1.61
N ILE A 237 10.61 2.08 2.83
CA ILE A 237 9.83 3.07 3.60
C ILE A 237 10.67 4.34 3.83
N ASN A 238 11.92 4.19 4.28
CA ASN A 238 12.79 5.33 4.53
C ASN A 238 13.12 6.12 3.26
N ARG A 239 13.11 5.47 2.09
CA ARG A 239 13.37 6.13 0.82
C ARG A 239 12.15 6.89 0.30
N THR A 240 10.95 6.30 0.38
CA THR A 240 9.82 6.80 -0.43
C THR A 240 8.57 7.21 0.37
N ALA A 241 8.44 6.77 1.62
CA ALA A 241 7.31 7.13 2.47
C ALA A 241 7.69 8.27 3.44
N ASP A 242 6.73 8.66 4.27
CA ASP A 242 6.78 9.78 5.21
C ASP A 242 7.36 9.44 6.59
N LEU A 243 7.85 8.21 6.80
CA LEU A 243 8.45 7.77 8.06
C LEU A 243 9.97 7.60 7.95
N ASP A 244 10.70 8.01 8.97
CA ASP A 244 12.09 7.58 9.24
C ASP A 244 12.05 6.44 10.26
N VAL A 245 12.45 5.24 9.85
CA VAL A 245 12.29 3.98 10.56
C VAL A 245 13.64 3.35 10.84
N LYS A 246 13.83 2.91 12.07
CA LYS A 246 14.97 2.10 12.51
C LYS A 246 14.47 0.77 13.05
N VAL A 247 15.20 -0.29 12.77
CA VAL A 247 14.89 -1.64 13.24
C VAL A 247 16.03 -2.21 14.06
N THR A 248 15.68 -2.83 15.18
CA THR A 248 16.61 -3.55 16.05
C THR A 248 16.06 -4.94 16.40
N TYR A 249 16.96 -5.83 16.81
CA TYR A 249 16.64 -7.25 17.05
C TYR A 249 17.08 -7.67 18.43
N GLN A 250 16.17 -8.31 19.19
CA GLN A 250 16.48 -8.87 20.50
C GLN A 250 16.54 -10.40 20.44
N LYS A 251 17.65 -10.96 20.95
CA LYS A 251 17.91 -12.39 20.95
C LYS A 251 17.38 -13.06 22.22
N LYS A 252 16.96 -14.32 22.07
CA LYS A 252 16.73 -15.29 23.14
C LYS A 252 17.60 -16.51 22.88
N GLY A 253 18.70 -16.61 23.63
CA GLY A 253 19.75 -17.58 23.33
C GLY A 253 20.40 -17.31 21.98
N ARG A 254 20.40 -18.29 21.08
CA ARG A 254 21.01 -18.19 19.74
C ARG A 254 20.10 -17.57 18.68
N SER A 255 18.80 -17.48 18.94
CA SER A 255 17.80 -17.04 17.96
C SER A 255 17.29 -15.63 18.27
N VAL A 256 16.91 -14.88 17.23
CA VAL A 256 16.17 -13.62 17.40
C VAL A 256 14.72 -13.96 17.74
N GLU A 257 14.18 -13.36 18.80
CA GLU A 257 12.79 -13.55 19.21
C GLU A 257 11.94 -12.34 18.86
N MET A 258 12.45 -11.13 19.13
CA MET A 258 11.73 -9.87 18.98
C MET A 258 12.39 -8.94 17.97
N ILE A 259 11.55 -8.28 17.19
CA ILE A 259 11.89 -7.20 16.26
C ILE A 259 11.28 -5.91 16.83
N SER A 260 12.07 -4.87 16.96
CA SER A 260 11.62 -3.56 17.46
C SER A 260 11.84 -2.50 16.39
N PHE A 261 10.76 -1.86 15.98
CA PHE A 261 10.76 -0.70 15.10
C PHE A 261 10.61 0.56 15.95
N THR A 262 11.42 1.57 15.67
CA THR A 262 11.30 2.93 16.21
C THR A 262 11.29 3.89 15.05
N PHE A 263 10.38 4.86 15.04
CA PHE A 263 10.18 5.70 13.89
C PHE A 263 9.58 7.07 14.25
N SER A 264 9.78 8.03 13.37
CA SER A 264 9.21 9.37 13.44
C SER A 264 8.69 9.79 12.07
N VAL A 265 7.70 10.67 12.06
CA VAL A 265 7.26 11.33 10.83
C VAL A 265 8.38 12.26 10.36
N LYS A 266 8.74 12.16 9.08
CA LYS A 266 9.71 13.07 8.47
C LYS A 266 9.18 14.51 8.52
N PRO A 267 10.05 15.51 8.67
CA PRO A 267 9.63 16.90 8.55
C PRO A 267 9.24 17.19 7.10
N GLN A 268 7.98 16.93 6.76
CA GLN A 268 7.33 17.37 5.53
C GLN A 268 6.07 18.15 5.92
N VAL A 269 5.70 19.16 5.13
CA VAL A 269 4.50 19.98 5.34
C VAL A 269 3.26 19.16 4.98
N GLN A 270 2.92 18.17 5.80
CA GLN A 270 1.70 17.39 5.62
C GLN A 270 0.56 18.06 6.40
N GLN A 271 -0.53 18.36 5.69
CA GLN A 271 -1.80 18.70 6.34
C GLN A 271 -2.21 17.56 7.28
N PRO A 272 -2.85 17.85 8.43
CA PRO A 272 -3.39 16.83 9.31
C PRO A 272 -4.26 15.82 8.53
N LEU A 273 -4.25 14.55 8.96
CA LEU A 273 -5.25 13.60 8.49
C LEU A 273 -6.60 14.06 9.04
N ASP A 274 -7.48 14.58 8.17
CA ASP A 274 -8.83 15.00 8.55
C ASP A 274 -9.70 13.75 8.79
N LEU A 275 -9.58 13.18 9.99
CA LEU A 275 -10.26 11.94 10.38
C LEU A 275 -11.70 12.15 10.86
N GLU A 276 -12.13 13.39 11.09
CA GLU A 276 -13.49 13.74 11.51
C GLU A 276 -14.34 14.19 10.30
N PRO A 277 -15.62 13.81 10.21
CA PRO A 277 -16.52 14.36 9.19
C PRO A 277 -16.68 15.87 9.40
N SER A 278 -16.64 16.64 8.31
CA SER A 278 -16.92 18.08 8.40
C SER A 278 -18.40 18.32 8.72
N LEU A 279 -18.74 19.49 9.27
CA LEU A 279 -20.15 19.87 9.47
C LEU A 279 -20.96 19.88 8.17
N GLU A 280 -20.28 20.13 7.04
CA GLU A 280 -20.88 20.07 5.70
C GLU A 280 -21.21 18.62 5.29
N ASP A 281 -20.31 17.68 5.60
CA ASP A 281 -20.54 16.23 5.37
C ASP A 281 -21.76 15.74 6.17
N ILE A 282 -21.90 16.17 7.43
CA ILE A 282 -23.03 15.80 8.30
C ILE A 282 -24.36 16.35 7.76
N HIS A 283 -24.37 17.59 7.26
CA HIS A 283 -25.58 18.18 6.68
C HIS A 283 -25.97 17.55 5.33
N ALA A 284 -24.99 17.15 4.51
CA ALA A 284 -25.25 16.45 3.25
C ALA A 284 -25.89 15.08 3.47
N ASP A 285 -25.43 14.33 4.48
CA ASP A 285 -25.98 13.03 4.82
C ASP A 285 -27.40 13.13 5.40
N LEU A 286 -27.67 14.13 6.26
CA LEU A 286 -29.02 14.44 6.75
C LEU A 286 -30.00 14.78 5.61
N ALA A 287 -29.54 15.50 4.59
CA ALA A 287 -30.35 15.84 3.42
C ALA A 287 -30.67 14.60 2.56
N ALA A 288 -29.70 13.68 2.40
CA ALA A 288 -29.89 12.43 1.66
C ALA A 288 -30.84 11.44 2.36
N GLU A 289 -30.79 11.36 3.69
CA GLU A 289 -31.73 10.56 4.48
C GLU A 289 -33.16 11.12 4.43
N GLN A 290 -33.33 12.44 4.46
CA GLN A 290 -34.64 13.09 4.34
C GLN A 290 -35.25 12.91 2.94
N ALA A 291 -34.42 12.92 1.88
CA ALA A 291 -34.88 12.70 0.51
C ALA A 291 -35.35 11.25 0.26
N THR A 292 -34.74 10.27 0.93
CA THR A 292 -35.14 8.85 0.81
C THR A 292 -36.33 8.50 1.71
N ALA A 293 -36.50 9.17 2.84
CA ALA A 293 -37.68 9.04 3.70
C ALA A 293 -38.95 9.71 3.12
N GLY A 294 -38.80 10.74 2.28
CA GLY A 294 -39.92 11.45 1.65
C GLY A 294 -40.48 10.80 0.37
N SER A 295 -39.86 9.72 -0.13
CA SER A 295 -40.28 9.01 -1.34
C SER A 295 -40.95 7.65 -1.08
N SER A 296 -41.38 7.38 0.17
CA SER A 296 -42.04 6.15 0.61
C SER A 296 -43.51 6.38 0.93
#